data_AF-A0A5S6QRC6-F1
#
_entry.id   AF-A0A5S6QRC6-F1
#
_cell.length_a   1.000
_cell.length_b   1.000
_cell.length_c   1.000
_cell.angle_alpha   90.00
_cell.angle_beta   90.00
_cell.angle_gamma   90.00
#
_symmetry.space_group_name_H-M   'P 1'
#
loop_
_entity.id
_entity.type
_entity.pdbx_description
1 polymer ?
#
loop_
_entity_poly.entity_id
_entity_poly.type
_entity_poly.pdbx_seq_one_letter_code
_entity_poly.pdbx_strand_id
1 'polypeptide(L)'
;MLRLKKTILYNEHVLPVCIPESGQELPQDSQCFTAGWGVTENGQLSTTLRVVEVRIQPGKACKRYPYSPFNEKTMICTTARPKKKGTCMGDSGGPMVCLVNKRFVQFGIVSWGQECGDYTVFTSVAHYSSWLKSCMQNQRKASSTGKNTNRQPASTKPQAIHQTNNQQPAMAYVPTWTQPFYMWPYPGFFG
;
A
#
# COMPACT_ATOMS: atom_id res chain seq x y z
N MET A 1 7.31 2.34 -10.02
CA MET A 1 7.95 1.36 -9.10
C MET A 1 9.33 1.87 -8.75
N LEU A 2 9.73 1.82 -7.49
CA LEU A 2 11.08 2.18 -7.06
C LEU A 2 11.81 0.92 -6.58
N ARG A 3 13.06 0.75 -7.02
CA ARG A 3 13.95 -0.32 -6.57
C ARG A 3 15.01 0.28 -5.66
N LEU A 4 15.07 -0.19 -4.43
CA LEU A 4 16.07 0.27 -3.46
C LEU A 4 17.45 -0.32 -3.80
N LYS A 5 18.50 0.45 -3.52
CA LYS A 5 19.90 0.00 -3.69
C LYS A 5 20.27 -1.13 -2.73
N LYS A 6 19.67 -1.13 -1.53
CA LYS A 6 19.88 -2.14 -0.49
C LYS A 6 18.55 -2.77 -0.11
N THR A 7 18.58 -4.04 0.29
CA THR A 7 17.43 -4.76 0.82
C THR A 7 16.98 -4.16 2.14
N ILE A 8 15.68 -4.03 2.34
CA ILE A 8 15.09 -3.67 3.63
C ILE A 8 15.10 -4.89 4.54
N LEU A 9 15.53 -4.71 5.79
CA LEU A 9 15.35 -5.68 6.86
C LEU A 9 13.98 -5.47 7.50
N TYR A 10 13.18 -6.53 7.59
CA TYR A 10 11.86 -6.46 8.21
C TYR A 10 11.96 -6.47 9.73
N ASN A 11 11.04 -5.74 10.37
CA ASN A 11 10.88 -5.67 11.82
C ASN A 11 9.42 -5.33 12.15
N GLU A 12 9.10 -5.09 13.43
CA GLU A 12 7.74 -4.77 13.88
C GLU A 12 7.15 -3.47 13.30
N HIS A 13 8.00 -2.56 12.82
CA HIS A 13 7.62 -1.28 12.20
C HIS A 13 7.74 -1.29 10.67
N VAL A 14 8.38 -2.31 10.08
CA VAL A 14 8.71 -2.38 8.66
C VAL A 14 8.32 -3.73 8.09
N LEU A 15 7.14 -3.76 7.46
CA LEU A 15 6.57 -4.96 6.85
C LEU A 15 6.00 -4.62 5.47
N PRO A 16 6.04 -5.58 4.53
CA PRO A 16 5.41 -5.40 3.23
C PRO A 16 3.88 -5.47 3.34
N VAL A 17 3.20 -4.78 2.43
CA VAL A 17 1.74 -4.90 2.25
C VAL A 17 1.41 -5.96 1.21
N CYS A 18 0.23 -6.59 1.33
CA CYS A 18 -0.24 -7.52 0.30
C CYS A 18 -0.64 -6.77 -0.98
N ILE A 19 -0.37 -7.39 -2.13
CA ILE A 19 -0.79 -6.90 -3.45
C ILE A 19 -2.01 -7.71 -3.90
N PRO A 20 -3.07 -7.09 -4.43
CA PRO A 20 -4.25 -7.78 -4.92
C PRO A 20 -3.93 -8.66 -6.13
N GLU A 21 -4.75 -9.68 -6.35
CA GLU A 21 -4.70 -10.43 -7.60
C GLU A 21 -5.11 -9.58 -8.81
N SER A 22 -4.67 -10.00 -9.99
CA SER A 22 -4.95 -9.23 -11.22
C SER A 22 -6.45 -9.23 -11.50
N GLY A 23 -7.04 -8.05 -11.60
CA GLY A 23 -8.49 -7.89 -11.78
C GLY A 23 -9.32 -8.26 -10.54
N GLN A 24 -8.71 -8.44 -9.37
CA GLN A 24 -9.46 -8.66 -8.13
C GLN A 24 -10.44 -7.52 -7.88
N GLU A 25 -11.69 -7.86 -7.60
CA GLU A 25 -12.73 -6.89 -7.30
C GLU A 25 -12.45 -6.10 -6.03
N LEU A 26 -12.91 -4.85 -6.02
CA LEU A 26 -12.84 -4.01 -4.84
C LEU A 26 -13.81 -4.55 -3.77
N PRO A 27 -13.38 -4.66 -2.51
CA PRO A 27 -14.26 -5.13 -1.46
C PRO A 27 -15.28 -4.03 -1.09
N GLN A 28 -16.54 -4.21 -1.52
CA GLN A 28 -17.59 -3.18 -1.46
C GLN A 28 -17.95 -2.68 -0.04
N ASP A 29 -17.62 -3.43 1.01
CA ASP A 29 -17.94 -3.07 2.41
C ASP A 29 -16.74 -3.21 3.35
N SER A 30 -15.52 -3.36 2.81
CA SER A 30 -14.34 -3.43 3.65
C SER A 30 -13.91 -2.06 4.14
N GLN A 31 -13.39 -2.02 5.37
CA GLN A 31 -12.67 -0.86 5.88
C GLN A 31 -11.41 -0.64 5.06
N CYS A 32 -11.35 0.51 4.41
CA CYS A 32 -10.19 0.97 3.67
C CYS A 32 -9.60 2.20 4.34
N PHE A 33 -8.28 2.31 4.33
CA PHE A 33 -7.53 3.37 4.96
C PHE A 33 -6.52 3.94 3.97
N THR A 34 -6.29 5.24 4.07
CA THR A 34 -5.17 5.92 3.43
C THR A 34 -4.32 6.61 4.50
N ALA A 35 -3.02 6.73 4.24
CA ALA A 35 -2.08 7.32 5.18
C ALA A 35 -1.08 8.22 4.47
N GLY A 36 -0.67 9.30 5.14
CA GLY A 36 0.29 10.26 4.60
C GLY A 36 0.63 11.41 5.53
N TRP A 37 1.52 12.27 5.06
CA TRP A 37 2.00 13.49 5.73
C TRP A 37 1.58 14.76 4.98
N GLY A 38 0.57 14.65 4.12
CA GLY A 38 0.07 15.76 3.33
C GLY A 38 -0.47 16.92 4.17
N VAL A 39 -0.91 17.95 3.46
CA VAL A 39 -1.47 19.16 4.04
C VAL A 39 -2.72 18.83 4.86
N THR A 40 -2.80 19.39 6.06
CA THR A 40 -3.93 19.21 6.98
C THR A 40 -4.89 20.40 6.93
N GLU A 41 -5.94 20.39 7.76
CA GLU A 41 -6.95 21.45 7.86
C GLU A 41 -6.37 22.85 8.14
N ASN A 42 -5.17 22.94 8.70
CA ASN A 42 -4.47 24.20 8.97
C ASN A 42 -3.67 24.74 7.77
N GLY A 43 -3.70 24.06 6.61
CA GLY A 43 -2.95 24.45 5.42
C GLY A 43 -1.45 24.10 5.47
N GLN A 44 -0.99 23.36 6.48
CA GLN A 44 0.41 22.96 6.65
C GLN A 44 0.57 21.44 6.50
N LEU A 45 1.75 21.02 6.05
CA LEU A 45 2.14 19.61 6.02
C LEU A 45 2.15 19.03 7.43
N SER A 46 1.73 17.77 7.56
CA SER A 46 1.76 17.11 8.86
C SER A 46 3.17 16.67 9.22
N THR A 47 3.58 16.94 10.47
CA THR A 47 4.84 16.42 11.04
C THR A 47 4.72 14.98 11.54
N THR A 48 3.50 14.46 11.61
CA THR A 48 3.19 13.09 12.08
C THR A 48 2.40 12.34 11.01
N LEU A 49 2.57 11.02 10.93
CA LEU A 49 1.81 10.22 9.97
C LEU A 49 0.33 10.27 10.35
N ARG A 50 -0.53 10.67 9.42
CA ARG A 50 -1.97 10.65 9.62
C ARG A 50 -2.56 9.47 8.86
N VAL A 51 -3.61 8.88 9.44
CA VAL A 51 -4.37 7.79 8.86
C VAL A 51 -5.85 8.17 8.86
N VAL A 52 -6.53 7.89 7.77
CA VAL A 52 -7.96 8.18 7.64
C VAL A 52 -8.67 7.04 6.93
N GLU A 53 -9.85 6.68 7.44
CA GLU A 53 -10.74 5.74 6.78
C GLU A 53 -11.36 6.39 5.54
N VAL A 54 -11.34 5.70 4.41
CA VAL A 54 -11.94 6.12 3.16
C VAL A 54 -12.97 5.10 2.70
N ARG A 55 -14.05 5.58 2.07
CA ARG A 55 -15.10 4.72 1.54
C ARG A 55 -15.04 4.69 0.04
N ILE A 56 -14.97 3.48 -0.52
CA ILE A 56 -15.10 3.26 -1.96
C ILE A 56 -16.48 3.77 -2.40
N GLN A 57 -16.52 4.42 -3.55
CA GLN A 57 -17.75 4.97 -4.12
C GLN A 57 -17.91 4.53 -5.58
N PRO A 58 -19.15 4.46 -6.06
CA PRO A 58 -19.42 4.26 -7.48
C PRO A 58 -18.76 5.34 -8.33
N GLY A 59 -18.31 4.98 -9.53
CA GLY A 59 -17.56 5.89 -10.41
C GLY A 59 -18.26 7.20 -10.76
N LYS A 60 -19.60 7.22 -10.74
CA LYS A 60 -20.40 8.45 -10.88
C LYS A 60 -20.03 9.55 -9.89
N ALA A 61 -19.55 9.22 -8.69
CA ALA A 61 -19.14 10.20 -7.68
C ALA A 61 -17.93 11.03 -8.15
N CYS A 62 -16.94 10.39 -8.78
CA CYS A 62 -15.75 11.05 -9.31
C CYS A 62 -15.95 11.61 -10.73
N LYS A 63 -17.07 11.31 -11.39
CA LYS A 63 -17.49 11.89 -12.68
C LYS A 63 -18.43 13.09 -12.52
N ARG A 64 -18.69 13.55 -11.28
CA ARG A 64 -19.62 14.64 -11.01
C ARG A 64 -19.22 15.97 -11.69
N TYR A 65 -17.93 16.17 -11.90
CA TYR A 65 -17.40 17.39 -12.51
C TYR A 65 -17.22 17.22 -14.03
N PRO A 66 -17.53 18.25 -14.84
CA PRO A 66 -17.30 18.23 -16.28
C PRO A 66 -15.86 17.85 -16.60
N TYR A 67 -15.66 17.04 -17.65
CA TYR A 67 -14.34 16.62 -18.14
C TYR A 67 -13.49 15.79 -17.17
N SER A 68 -14.10 15.15 -16.16
CA SER A 68 -13.38 14.24 -15.27
C SER A 68 -12.67 13.13 -16.05
N PRO A 69 -11.35 12.93 -15.90
CA PRO A 69 -10.60 11.86 -16.59
C PRO A 69 -10.79 10.48 -15.93
N PHE A 70 -11.77 10.34 -15.04
CA PHE A 70 -11.97 9.15 -14.24
C PHE A 70 -12.36 7.92 -15.06
N ASN A 71 -11.60 6.84 -14.91
CA ASN A 71 -11.82 5.55 -15.56
C ASN A 71 -11.91 4.42 -14.53
N GLU A 72 -13.09 3.80 -14.41
CA GLU A 72 -13.39 2.74 -13.43
C GLU A 72 -12.51 1.49 -13.58
N LYS A 73 -11.90 1.27 -14.75
CA LYS A 73 -11.00 0.13 -14.98
C LYS A 73 -9.63 0.34 -14.36
N THR A 74 -9.13 1.57 -14.36
CA THR A 74 -7.75 1.92 -13.97
C THR A 74 -7.67 2.76 -12.70
N MET A 75 -8.81 3.25 -12.22
CA MET A 75 -8.92 4.15 -11.10
C MET A 75 -10.01 3.73 -10.11
N ILE A 76 -9.84 4.14 -8.85
CA ILE A 76 -10.77 3.88 -7.76
C ILE A 76 -11.25 5.23 -7.22
N CYS A 77 -12.57 5.36 -7.08
CA CYS A 77 -13.19 6.55 -6.51
C CYS A 77 -13.47 6.34 -5.02
N THR A 78 -13.16 7.32 -4.20
CA THR A 78 -13.59 7.38 -2.80
C THR A 78 -14.14 8.75 -2.48
N THR A 79 -15.02 8.82 -1.48
CA THR A 79 -15.44 10.11 -0.91
C THR A 79 -15.14 10.16 0.56
N ALA A 80 -14.84 11.36 1.03
CA ALA A 80 -14.50 11.66 2.41
C ALA A 80 -15.67 12.31 3.17
N ARG A 81 -16.89 12.14 2.64
CA ARG A 81 -18.15 12.66 3.21
C ARG A 81 -18.63 11.81 4.39
N PRO A 82 -19.23 12.43 5.43
CA PRO A 82 -19.61 13.85 5.51
C PRO A 82 -18.54 14.79 6.09
N LYS A 83 -17.43 14.27 6.63
CA LYS A 83 -16.50 15.04 7.49
C LYS A 83 -15.28 15.65 6.77
N LYS A 84 -15.27 15.68 5.43
CA LYS A 84 -14.10 16.03 4.59
C LYS A 84 -12.79 15.35 5.00
N LYS A 85 -12.88 14.10 5.45
CA LYS A 85 -11.75 13.29 5.94
C LYS A 85 -11.14 12.48 4.79
N GLY A 86 -10.19 13.05 4.07
CA GLY A 86 -9.57 12.41 2.90
C GLY A 86 -8.11 12.82 2.70
N THR A 87 -7.60 12.60 1.50
CA THR A 87 -6.23 12.98 1.13
C THR A 87 -6.13 14.44 0.75
N CYS A 88 -4.92 14.99 0.81
CA CYS A 88 -4.62 16.35 0.37
C CYS A 88 -3.29 16.41 -0.39
N MET A 89 -2.84 17.63 -0.68
CA MET A 89 -1.55 17.90 -1.30
C MET A 89 -0.43 17.25 -0.48
N GLY A 90 0.48 16.54 -1.15
CA GLY A 90 1.57 15.81 -0.51
C GLY A 90 1.29 14.35 -0.18
N ASP A 91 0.03 13.88 -0.28
CA ASP A 91 -0.31 12.46 -0.10
C ASP A 91 -0.15 11.62 -1.37
N SER A 92 0.12 12.24 -2.53
CA SER A 92 0.29 11.55 -3.81
C SER A 92 1.35 10.44 -3.73
N GLY A 93 1.02 9.25 -4.24
CA GLY A 93 1.86 8.06 -4.09
C GLY A 93 1.61 7.27 -2.79
N GLY A 94 0.86 7.83 -1.84
CA GLY A 94 0.44 7.16 -0.62
C GLY A 94 -0.45 5.95 -0.87
N PRO A 95 -0.55 5.01 0.09
CA PRO A 95 -1.30 3.78 -0.08
C PRO A 95 -2.79 3.98 0.22
N MET A 96 -3.65 3.25 -0.50
CA MET A 96 -4.98 2.88 -0.02
C MET A 96 -5.01 1.38 0.25
N VAL A 97 -5.15 1.01 1.51
CA VAL A 97 -5.19 -0.38 1.97
C VAL A 97 -6.58 -0.75 2.43
N CYS A 98 -7.05 -1.95 2.11
CA CYS A 98 -8.34 -2.46 2.56
C CYS A 98 -8.13 -3.76 3.34
N LEU A 99 -8.93 -3.96 4.39
CA LEU A 99 -8.91 -5.19 5.17
C LEU A 99 -9.65 -6.30 4.41
N VAL A 100 -8.92 -7.34 4.01
CA VAL A 100 -9.44 -8.53 3.31
C VAL A 100 -8.89 -9.77 3.99
N ASN A 101 -9.76 -10.68 4.45
CA ASN A 101 -9.36 -11.93 5.10
C ASN A 101 -8.33 -11.72 6.24
N LYS A 102 -8.56 -10.71 7.09
CA LYS A 102 -7.67 -10.32 8.22
C LYS A 102 -6.27 -9.85 7.80
N ARG A 103 -6.09 -9.41 6.55
CA ARG A 103 -4.83 -8.84 6.03
C ARG A 103 -5.10 -7.52 5.31
N PHE A 104 -4.16 -6.59 5.39
CA PHE A 104 -4.22 -5.37 4.59
C PHE A 104 -3.67 -5.61 3.20
N VAL A 105 -4.49 -5.31 2.20
CA VAL A 105 -4.18 -5.40 0.79
C VAL A 105 -4.22 -4.00 0.18
N GLN A 106 -3.15 -3.60 -0.53
CA GLN A 106 -3.08 -2.29 -1.15
C GLN A 106 -3.84 -2.28 -2.48
N PHE A 107 -5.05 -1.74 -2.49
CA PHE A 107 -5.87 -1.62 -3.71
C PHE A 107 -5.61 -0.33 -4.46
N GLY A 108 -5.14 0.73 -3.80
CA GLY A 108 -5.00 2.05 -4.41
C GLY A 108 -3.65 2.70 -4.15
N ILE A 109 -3.32 3.64 -5.02
CA ILE A 109 -2.23 4.62 -4.85
C ILE A 109 -2.83 6.01 -5.03
N VAL A 110 -2.66 6.91 -4.07
CA VAL A 110 -3.20 8.27 -4.12
C VAL A 110 -2.72 8.95 -5.40
N SER A 111 -3.64 9.48 -6.20
CA SER A 111 -3.31 10.13 -7.47
C SER A 111 -3.75 11.58 -7.47
N TRP A 112 -5.07 11.82 -7.49
CA TRP A 112 -5.64 13.16 -7.58
C TRP A 112 -6.98 13.22 -6.86
N GLY A 113 -7.54 14.41 -6.74
CA GLY A 113 -8.84 14.65 -6.11
C GLY A 113 -9.26 16.09 -6.35
N GLN A 114 -10.52 16.40 -6.03
CA GLN A 114 -11.01 17.77 -6.05
C GLN A 114 -11.23 18.22 -4.63
N GLU A 115 -10.61 19.33 -4.25
CA GLU A 115 -10.56 19.82 -2.87
C GLU A 115 -10.04 18.77 -1.88
N CYS A 116 -9.26 19.19 -0.89
CA CYS A 116 -8.81 18.25 0.13
C CYS A 116 -10.03 17.71 0.89
N GLY A 117 -10.24 16.39 0.81
CA GLY A 117 -11.31 15.70 1.50
C GLY A 117 -12.71 15.74 0.86
N ASP A 118 -12.94 16.14 -0.39
CA ASP A 118 -14.26 15.87 -1.02
C ASP A 118 -14.28 14.45 -1.63
N TYR A 119 -13.48 14.23 -2.66
CA TYR A 119 -13.21 12.91 -3.21
C TYR A 119 -11.74 12.73 -3.54
N THR A 120 -11.28 11.49 -3.40
CA THR A 120 -9.93 11.08 -3.79
C THR A 120 -10.04 9.98 -4.84
N VAL A 121 -9.28 10.16 -5.91
CA VAL A 121 -9.06 9.17 -6.96
C VAL A 121 -7.71 8.50 -6.76
N PHE A 122 -7.75 7.18 -6.72
CA PHE A 122 -6.58 6.34 -6.59
C PHE A 122 -6.32 5.60 -7.91
N THR A 123 -5.06 5.33 -8.22
CA THR A 123 -4.70 4.35 -9.26
C THR A 123 -5.04 2.95 -8.76
N SER A 124 -5.74 2.13 -9.56
CA SER A 124 -6.13 0.77 -9.20
C SER A 124 -4.94 -0.20 -9.26
N VAL A 125 -4.45 -0.66 -8.10
CA VAL A 125 -3.34 -1.61 -8.03
C VAL A 125 -3.74 -2.95 -8.64
N ALA A 126 -4.97 -3.41 -8.44
CA ALA A 126 -5.48 -4.68 -9.00
C ALA A 126 -5.43 -4.69 -10.53
N HIS A 127 -5.65 -3.54 -11.18
CA HIS A 127 -5.49 -3.41 -12.63
C HIS A 127 -4.03 -3.59 -13.08
N TYR A 128 -3.08 -3.05 -12.31
CA TYR A 128 -1.65 -3.08 -12.64
C TYR A 128 -0.90 -4.27 -12.01
N SER A 129 -1.56 -5.19 -11.30
CA SER A 129 -0.92 -6.30 -10.59
C SER A 129 -0.08 -7.20 -11.51
N SER A 130 -0.56 -7.53 -12.71
CA SER A 130 0.23 -8.32 -13.67
C SER A 130 1.53 -7.62 -14.08
N TRP A 131 1.44 -6.32 -14.36
CA TRP A 131 2.61 -5.49 -14.69
C TRP A 131 3.57 -5.38 -13.51
N LEU A 132 3.06 -5.16 -12.30
CA LEU A 132 3.87 -5.12 -11.07
C LEU A 132 4.64 -6.43 -10.86
N LYS A 133 3.95 -7.58 -10.93
CA LYS A 133 4.56 -8.91 -10.79
C LYS A 133 5.66 -9.14 -11.85
N SER A 134 5.40 -8.77 -13.10
CA SER A 134 6.38 -8.87 -14.20
C SER A 134 7.62 -8.01 -13.96
N CYS A 135 7.43 -6.74 -13.60
CA CYS A 135 8.54 -5.85 -13.26
C CYS A 135 9.39 -6.42 -12.11
N MET A 136 8.77 -6.92 -11.03
CA MET A 136 9.49 -7.52 -9.90
C MET A 136 10.31 -8.76 -10.33
N GLN A 137 9.76 -9.61 -11.19
CA GLN A 137 10.46 -10.81 -11.69
C GLN A 137 11.64 -10.44 -12.60
N ASN A 138 11.47 -9.46 -13.50
CA ASN A 138 12.54 -9.02 -14.40
C ASN A 138 13.72 -8.41 -13.64
N GLN A 139 13.45 -7.68 -12.55
CA GLN A 139 14.51 -7.16 -11.68
C GLN A 139 15.29 -8.29 -10.97
N ARG A 140 14.61 -9.34 -10.50
CA ARG A 140 15.27 -10.51 -9.91
C ARG A 140 16.20 -11.20 -10.89
N LYS A 141 15.76 -11.37 -12.15
CA LYS A 141 16.57 -11.95 -13.23
C LYS A 141 17.80 -11.11 -13.55
N ALA A 142 17.64 -9.79 -13.68
CA ALA A 142 18.76 -8.88 -13.92
C ALA A 142 19.82 -8.94 -12.79
N SER A 143 19.39 -9.10 -11.54
CA SER A 143 20.29 -9.28 -10.39
C SER A 143 20.99 -10.65 -10.37
N SER A 144 20.40 -11.70 -10.95
CA SER A 144 21.05 -13.02 -11.06
C SER A 144 22.06 -13.10 -12.21
N THR A 145 21.78 -12.44 -13.34
CA THR A 145 22.65 -12.49 -14.53
C THR A 145 23.97 -11.73 -14.31
N GLY A 146 24.01 -10.77 -13.39
CA GLY A 146 25.23 -10.04 -13.01
C GLY A 146 26.21 -10.78 -12.09
N LYS A 147 25.92 -12.03 -11.69
CA LYS A 147 26.83 -12.86 -10.87
C LYS A 147 27.62 -13.91 -11.66
N ASN A 148 27.50 -13.94 -12.98
CA ASN A 148 28.26 -14.87 -13.82
C ASN A 148 29.51 -14.20 -14.40
N THR A 149 30.48 -13.89 -13.54
CA THR A 149 31.86 -13.69 -13.97
C THR A 149 32.63 -14.97 -13.66
N ASN A 150 33.25 -15.55 -14.68
CA ASN A 150 34.17 -16.67 -14.60
C ASN A 150 35.09 -16.56 -13.37
N ARG A 151 34.83 -17.34 -12.33
CA ARG A 151 35.86 -17.76 -11.38
C ARG A 151 36.23 -19.19 -11.74
N GLN A 152 37.47 -19.36 -12.18
CA GLN A 152 38.11 -20.66 -12.23
C GLN A 152 37.98 -21.35 -10.86
N PRO A 153 37.85 -22.69 -10.80
CA PRO A 153 37.83 -23.39 -9.54
C PRO A 153 39.23 -23.36 -8.93
N ALA A 154 39.39 -22.59 -7.85
CA ALA A 154 40.53 -22.76 -6.96
C ALA A 154 40.33 -24.07 -6.20
N SER A 155 41.25 -25.02 -6.41
CA SER A 155 41.38 -26.24 -5.63
C SER A 155 41.55 -25.88 -4.16
N THR A 156 40.61 -26.28 -3.30
CA THR A 156 40.85 -26.34 -1.86
C THR A 156 39.96 -27.41 -1.24
N LYS A 157 40.60 -28.28 -0.45
CA LYS A 157 40.07 -29.48 0.19
C LYS A 157 38.80 -29.20 1.03
N PRO A 158 37.91 -30.19 1.20
CA PRO A 158 36.68 -30.01 1.96
C PRO A 158 36.99 -30.00 3.48
N GLN A 159 36.62 -28.91 4.15
CA GLN A 159 36.34 -28.93 5.59
C GLN A 159 34.83 -28.79 5.80
N ALA A 160 34.30 -29.67 6.65
CA ALA A 160 32.88 -29.84 6.91
C ALA A 160 32.24 -28.54 7.44
N ILE A 161 31.14 -28.12 6.81
CA ILE A 161 30.28 -27.04 7.31
C ILE A 161 28.93 -27.63 7.70
N HIS A 162 28.63 -27.47 8.99
CA HIS A 162 27.34 -27.71 9.61
C HIS A 162 26.21 -27.05 8.80
N GLN A 163 25.27 -27.84 8.31
CA GLN A 163 24.04 -27.33 7.72
C GLN A 163 23.14 -26.78 8.84
N THR A 164 22.91 -25.47 8.83
CA THR A 164 21.68 -24.91 9.44
C THR A 164 20.77 -24.47 8.30
N ASN A 165 20.00 -25.42 7.79
CA ASN A 165 18.74 -25.11 7.13
C ASN A 165 17.82 -24.49 8.18
N ASN A 166 17.40 -23.25 8.00
CA ASN A 166 16.10 -22.86 8.53
C ASN A 166 15.40 -21.92 7.56
N GLN A 167 14.71 -22.54 6.60
CA GLN A 167 13.52 -21.98 5.99
C GLN A 167 12.52 -21.75 7.12
N GLN A 168 12.42 -20.51 7.59
CA GLN A 168 11.34 -20.14 8.49
C GLN A 168 10.21 -19.54 7.64
N PRO A 169 8.98 -20.10 7.71
CA PRO A 169 7.86 -19.60 6.93
C PRO A 169 7.52 -18.19 7.38
N ALA A 170 6.92 -17.41 6.47
CA ALA A 170 6.42 -16.08 6.75
C ALA A 170 5.48 -16.12 7.97
N MET A 171 6.00 -15.71 9.12
CA MET A 171 5.25 -15.60 10.36
C MET A 171 4.08 -14.65 10.12
N ALA A 172 2.88 -15.09 10.48
CA ALA A 172 1.66 -14.31 10.46
C ALA A 172 1.70 -13.24 11.57
N TYR A 173 2.62 -12.28 11.46
CA TYR A 173 2.62 -11.11 12.31
C TYR A 173 1.58 -10.13 11.76
N VAL A 174 0.50 -9.97 12.52
CA VAL A 174 -0.57 -8.99 12.31
C VAL A 174 -0.18 -7.81 13.20
N PRO A 175 0.34 -6.68 12.66
CA PRO A 175 0.78 -5.55 13.48
C PRO A 175 -0.38 -5.06 14.35
N THR A 176 -0.09 -4.55 15.55
CA THR A 176 -1.12 -4.11 16.52
C THR A 176 -2.05 -3.03 15.95
N TRP A 177 -1.56 -2.19 15.04
CA TRP A 177 -2.35 -1.20 14.28
C TRP A 177 -3.37 -1.80 13.30
N THR A 178 -3.30 -3.11 13.06
CA THR A 178 -4.15 -3.86 12.10
C THR A 178 -5.25 -4.67 12.77
N GLN A 179 -5.31 -4.68 14.10
CA GLN A 179 -6.45 -5.24 14.81
C GLN A 179 -7.58 -4.19 14.87
N PRO A 180 -8.84 -4.57 14.58
CA PRO A 180 -9.96 -3.68 14.85
C PRO A 180 -9.98 -3.44 16.35
N PHE A 181 -9.72 -2.21 16.77
CA PHE A 181 -9.90 -1.79 18.14
C PHE A 181 -11.36 -2.03 18.51
N TYR A 182 -11.64 -3.18 19.13
CA TYR A 182 -12.84 -3.35 19.91
C TYR A 182 -12.85 -2.26 20.97
N MET A 183 -13.87 -1.41 20.91
CA MET A 183 -14.53 -0.74 22.02
C MET A 183 -13.69 -0.61 23.28
N TRP A 184 -13.05 0.54 23.50
CA TRP A 184 -12.98 1.08 24.86
C TRP A 184 -13.57 2.49 24.86
N PRO A 185 -14.50 2.77 25.78
CA PRO A 185 -15.20 4.04 25.85
C PRO A 185 -14.23 5.08 26.39
N TYR A 186 -14.14 6.25 25.77
CA TYR A 186 -13.66 7.43 26.48
C TYR A 186 -14.76 8.48 26.56
N PRO A 187 -14.86 9.12 27.74
CA PRO A 187 -16.02 9.87 28.17
C PRO A 187 -16.11 11.20 27.44
N GLY A 188 -17.33 11.76 27.45
CA GLY A 188 -17.65 12.98 26.73
C GLY A 188 -16.73 14.16 27.05
N PHE A 189 -16.50 14.95 26.01
CA PHE A 189 -16.27 16.38 26.15
C PHE A 189 -17.24 17.08 25.20
N PHE A 190 -18.33 17.57 25.79
CA PHE A 190 -19.05 18.74 25.28
C PHE A 190 -18.15 19.96 25.52
N GLY A 191 -18.09 20.83 24.53
CA GLY A 191 -17.37 22.11 24.53
C GLY A 191 -17.31 22.67 23.13
#